data_AF-A0A059WZU5-F1
#
_entry.id   AF-A0A059WZU5-F1
#
_cell.length_a   1.000
_cell.length_b   1.000
_cell.length_c   1.000
_cell.angle_alpha   90.00
_cell.angle_beta   90.00
_cell.angle_gamma   90.00
#
_symmetry.space_group_name_H-M   'P 1'
#
loop_
_entity.id
_entity.type
_entity.pdbx_description
1 polymer ?
#
loop_
_entity_poly.entity_id
_entity_poly.type
_entity_poly.pdbx_seq_one_letter_code
_entity_poly.pdbx_strand_id
1 'polypeptide(L)'
;MDEVVAVAAIDLSSHKATFSNFGAHVDLCAPGANLLSAYPGSYAEWSGTSFAAPFATAEAALVIAADPRIADAKKTIEETAVNIDDLNPAFAGKLGKGRIDPLSALQNLSTGSNVRPPADVHSQVELSGGAAFGKATINVAGAKQEFTFEAYRLNVRATYKLIVDGNLVASNASASLGSIKFAFSNAQGPLTEPLNPVTRIRRVELRDSLDRLVLQGDFDVDAVNAFPRAFEKEARLASTGDFKQAGGRATIRAESIREDLRRESLIISAEGLISDVNYRVVVDGVIVEILTARFGFVRAHFTSDGSSGQLLPLPLRPVLNIKRLEVQDARTGQTVLAGNFPLNAM
;
A
#
# COMPACT_ATOMS: atom_id res chain seq x y z
N MET A 1 31.94 -7.94 -2.93
CA MET A 1 31.15 -7.03 -2.09
C MET A 1 29.74 -7.54 -2.16
N ASP A 2 29.19 -8.03 -1.05
CA ASP A 2 27.91 -8.75 -1.08
C ASP A 2 26.68 -7.84 -1.19
N GLU A 3 26.89 -6.51 -1.13
CA GLU A 3 25.81 -5.50 -1.07
C GLU A 3 25.46 -4.86 -2.43
N VAL A 4 26.20 -5.16 -3.50
CA VAL A 4 25.97 -4.58 -4.84
C VAL A 4 25.82 -5.66 -5.91
N VAL A 5 25.26 -5.28 -7.06
CA VAL A 5 25.20 -6.10 -8.27
C VAL A 5 26.12 -5.47 -9.32
N ALA A 6 27.25 -6.12 -9.60
CA ALA A 6 28.20 -5.72 -10.62
C ALA A 6 27.79 -6.27 -11.99
N VAL A 7 27.54 -5.37 -12.94
CA VAL A 7 26.98 -5.71 -14.26
C VAL A 7 27.99 -5.46 -15.38
N ALA A 8 28.40 -6.51 -16.08
CA ALA A 8 29.20 -6.42 -17.30
C ALA A 8 28.34 -6.08 -18.52
N ALA A 9 28.94 -5.44 -19.53
CA ALA A 9 28.26 -5.13 -20.79
C ALA A 9 28.49 -6.22 -21.84
N ILE A 10 27.39 -6.61 -22.48
CA ILE A 10 27.36 -7.44 -23.70
C ILE A 10 26.75 -6.65 -24.86
N ASP A 11 26.99 -7.09 -26.08
CA ASP A 11 26.25 -6.64 -27.25
C ASP A 11 24.88 -7.35 -27.37
N LEU A 12 24.08 -6.92 -28.35
CA LEU A 12 22.76 -7.51 -28.61
C LEU A 12 22.83 -8.98 -29.07
N SER A 13 24.00 -9.48 -29.47
CA SER A 13 24.25 -10.89 -29.80
C SER A 13 24.81 -11.68 -28.61
N SER A 14 24.82 -11.09 -27.41
CA SER A 14 25.34 -11.69 -26.17
C SER A 14 26.83 -12.00 -26.18
N HIS A 15 27.63 -11.28 -26.98
CA HIS A 15 29.08 -11.30 -26.83
C HIS A 15 29.53 -10.21 -25.84
N LYS A 16 30.57 -10.49 -25.05
CA LYS A 16 31.16 -9.50 -24.15
C LYS A 16 31.57 -8.27 -24.95
N ALA A 17 31.07 -7.09 -24.58
CA ALA A 17 31.49 -5.85 -25.20
C ALA A 17 33.00 -5.65 -24.97
N THR A 18 33.74 -5.22 -25.99
CA THR A 18 35.22 -5.15 -25.95
C THR A 18 35.73 -4.30 -24.80
N PHE A 19 35.05 -3.19 -24.49
CA PHE A 19 35.37 -2.27 -23.40
C PHE A 19 34.99 -2.79 -22.00
N SER A 20 34.13 -3.82 -21.88
CA SER A 20 33.64 -4.27 -20.58
C SER A 20 34.73 -4.98 -19.78
N ASN A 21 34.84 -4.65 -18.50
CA ASN A 21 35.60 -5.47 -17.56
C ASN A 21 34.92 -6.83 -17.36
N PHE A 22 35.69 -7.79 -16.85
CA PHE A 22 35.29 -9.17 -16.59
C PHE A 22 36.09 -9.74 -15.40
N GLY A 23 35.60 -10.81 -14.80
CA GLY A 23 36.28 -11.54 -13.73
C GLY A 23 35.33 -11.92 -12.61
N ALA A 24 35.90 -12.45 -11.52
CA ALA A 24 35.15 -12.96 -10.37
C ALA A 24 34.35 -11.89 -9.60
N HIS A 25 34.52 -10.60 -9.92
CA HIS A 25 33.79 -9.49 -9.32
C HIS A 25 32.51 -9.11 -10.09
N VAL A 26 32.24 -9.75 -11.24
CA VAL A 26 31.02 -9.54 -12.02
C VAL A 26 29.96 -10.51 -11.52
N ASP A 27 28.78 -10.00 -11.19
CA ASP A 27 27.64 -10.81 -10.75
C ASP A 27 26.78 -11.23 -11.95
N LEU A 28 26.53 -10.32 -12.90
CA LEU A 28 25.66 -10.50 -14.07
C LEU A 28 26.20 -9.77 -15.29
N CYS A 29 25.61 -10.03 -16.46
CA CYS A 29 25.81 -9.20 -17.64
C CYS A 29 24.49 -8.81 -18.31
N ALA A 30 24.49 -7.66 -18.99
CA ALA A 30 23.31 -7.12 -19.64
C ALA A 30 23.71 -6.35 -20.91
N PRO A 31 22.77 -6.12 -21.85
CA PRO A 31 23.02 -5.31 -23.03
C PRO A 31 23.59 -3.95 -22.66
N GLY A 32 24.74 -3.59 -23.23
CA GLY A 32 25.45 -2.34 -22.95
C GLY A 32 26.21 -1.78 -24.13
N ALA A 33 26.14 -2.40 -25.31
CA ALA A 33 26.81 -1.92 -26.52
C ALA A 33 25.81 -1.69 -27.65
N ASN A 34 26.02 -0.60 -28.40
CA ASN A 34 25.25 -0.17 -29.57
C ASN A 34 23.75 -0.07 -29.28
N LEU A 35 23.41 0.59 -28.16
CA LEU A 35 22.05 0.75 -27.68
C LEU A 35 21.49 2.11 -28.08
N LEU A 36 20.30 2.14 -28.66
CA LEU A 36 19.57 3.38 -28.88
C LEU A 36 18.96 3.87 -27.56
N SER A 37 19.31 5.09 -27.12
CA SER A 37 18.77 5.70 -25.91
C SER A 37 18.40 7.17 -26.12
N ALA A 38 17.55 7.68 -25.22
CA ALA A 38 17.10 9.06 -25.26
C ALA A 38 18.27 10.04 -25.10
N TYR A 39 18.24 11.11 -25.89
CA TYR A 39 19.20 12.21 -25.87
C TYR A 39 18.44 13.54 -25.91
N PRO A 40 18.96 14.66 -25.37
CA PRO A 40 18.24 15.93 -25.43
C PRO A 40 17.76 16.29 -26.84
N GLY A 41 16.44 16.23 -27.05
CA GLY A 41 15.80 16.51 -28.34
C GLY A 41 15.91 15.42 -29.41
N SER A 42 16.49 14.25 -29.14
CA SER A 42 16.65 13.17 -30.11
C SER A 42 16.88 11.79 -29.46
N TYR A 43 17.32 10.82 -30.26
CA TYR A 43 17.89 9.56 -29.79
C TYR A 43 19.32 9.45 -30.31
N ALA A 44 20.19 8.80 -29.53
CA ALA A 44 21.56 8.52 -29.93
C ALA A 44 21.93 7.09 -29.54
N GLU A 45 22.89 6.54 -30.28
CA GLU A 45 23.47 5.24 -29.97
C GLU A 45 24.55 5.40 -28.89
N TRP A 46 24.50 4.55 -27.88
CA TRP A 46 25.40 4.56 -26.73
C TRP A 46 25.97 3.19 -26.42
N SER A 47 27.21 3.19 -25.94
CA SER A 47 27.92 2.02 -25.47
C SER A 47 28.58 2.32 -24.13
N GLY A 48 28.41 1.41 -23.16
CA GLY A 48 29.02 1.50 -21.84
C GLY A 48 28.38 0.55 -20.84
N THR A 49 29.12 0.13 -19.82
CA THR A 49 28.56 -0.60 -18.67
C THR A 49 27.52 0.22 -17.92
N SER A 50 27.61 1.56 -17.98
CA SER A 50 26.58 2.49 -17.51
C SER A 50 25.21 2.26 -18.16
N PHE A 51 25.15 1.65 -19.35
CA PHE A 51 23.90 1.30 -20.03
C PHE A 51 23.48 -0.16 -19.77
N ALA A 52 24.40 -1.02 -19.34
CA ALA A 52 24.07 -2.38 -18.88
C ALA A 52 23.45 -2.38 -17.47
N ALA A 53 24.00 -1.59 -16.55
CA ALA A 53 23.50 -1.46 -15.18
C ALA A 53 21.99 -1.16 -15.05
N PRO A 54 21.39 -0.22 -15.82
CA PRO A 54 19.96 0.05 -15.72
C PRO A 54 19.08 -1.10 -16.21
N PHE A 55 19.54 -1.98 -17.10
CA PHE A 55 18.76 -3.17 -17.48
C PHE A 55 18.66 -4.18 -16.34
N ALA A 56 19.75 -4.47 -15.64
CA ALA A 56 19.71 -5.33 -14.45
C ALA A 56 18.89 -4.67 -13.32
N THR A 57 18.96 -3.35 -13.20
CA THR A 57 18.12 -2.58 -12.26
C THR A 57 16.64 -2.70 -12.60
N ALA A 58 16.29 -2.62 -13.90
CA ALA A 58 14.92 -2.78 -14.36
C ALA A 58 14.38 -4.20 -14.11
N GLU A 59 15.19 -5.23 -14.31
CA GLU A 59 14.83 -6.61 -13.96
C GLU A 59 14.59 -6.77 -12.45
N ALA A 60 15.50 -6.28 -11.61
CA ALA A 60 15.33 -6.29 -10.16
C ALA A 60 14.05 -5.55 -9.74
N ALA A 61 13.76 -4.40 -10.37
CA ALA A 61 12.54 -3.65 -10.11
C ALA A 61 11.27 -4.42 -10.53
N LEU A 62 11.30 -5.14 -11.66
CA LEU A 62 10.21 -6.02 -12.08
C LEU A 62 9.97 -7.14 -11.06
N VAL A 63 11.04 -7.76 -10.58
CA VAL A 63 11.00 -8.80 -9.55
C VAL A 63 10.41 -8.29 -8.23
N ILE A 64 10.89 -7.14 -7.74
CA ILE A 64 10.37 -6.51 -6.51
C ILE A 64 8.92 -6.07 -6.69
N ALA A 65 8.54 -5.57 -7.86
CA ALA A 65 7.17 -5.19 -8.13
C ALA A 65 6.22 -6.39 -8.16
N ALA A 66 6.69 -7.50 -8.73
CA ALA A 66 5.95 -8.76 -8.83
C ALA A 66 5.75 -9.43 -7.47
N ASP A 67 6.77 -9.40 -6.60
CA ASP A 67 6.69 -9.82 -5.20
C ASP A 67 7.25 -8.73 -4.28
N PRO A 68 6.42 -7.78 -3.81
CA PRO A 68 6.85 -6.72 -2.92
C PRO A 68 7.43 -7.21 -1.59
N ARG A 69 7.27 -8.49 -1.25
CA ARG A 69 7.80 -9.11 -0.02
C ARG A 69 9.12 -9.83 -0.24
N ILE A 70 9.68 -9.77 -1.46
CA ILE A 70 10.91 -10.46 -1.79
C ILE A 70 12.06 -10.01 -0.88
N ALA A 71 12.73 -10.99 -0.27
CA ALA A 71 13.85 -10.74 0.63
C ALA A 71 15.12 -10.37 -0.15
N ASP A 72 15.33 -11.07 -1.26
CA ASP A 72 16.58 -11.06 -2.01
C ASP A 72 16.29 -11.11 -3.51
N ALA A 73 16.03 -9.93 -4.08
CA ALA A 73 15.83 -9.79 -5.51
C ALA A 73 17.10 -10.13 -6.29
N LYS A 74 18.29 -9.86 -5.73
CA LYS A 74 19.59 -10.17 -6.33
C LYS A 74 19.70 -11.68 -6.58
N LYS A 75 19.41 -12.50 -5.58
CA LYS A 75 19.43 -13.95 -5.71
C LYS A 75 18.51 -14.43 -6.84
N THR A 76 17.31 -13.87 -6.93
CA THR A 76 16.34 -14.27 -7.96
C THR A 76 16.88 -13.99 -9.36
N ILE A 77 17.37 -12.77 -9.62
CA ILE A 77 17.91 -12.42 -10.94
C ILE A 77 19.22 -13.17 -11.26
N GLU A 78 20.00 -13.55 -10.25
CA GLU A 78 21.19 -14.38 -10.41
C GLU A 78 20.89 -15.83 -10.74
N GLU A 79 19.88 -16.43 -10.10
CA GLU A 79 19.47 -17.81 -10.32
C GLU A 79 18.77 -18.00 -11.68
N THR A 80 18.16 -16.94 -12.22
CA THR A 80 17.48 -16.98 -13.52
C THR A 80 18.32 -16.45 -14.69
N ALA A 81 19.55 -16.02 -14.44
CA ALA A 81 20.45 -15.56 -15.49
C ALA A 81 20.80 -16.69 -16.49
N VAL A 82 20.86 -16.34 -17.76
CA VAL A 82 21.20 -17.26 -18.85
C VAL A 82 22.72 -17.34 -18.98
N ASN A 83 23.29 -18.53 -18.75
CA ASN A 83 24.71 -18.76 -19.02
C ASN A 83 25.02 -18.52 -20.52
N ILE A 84 26.05 -17.72 -20.80
CA ILE A 84 26.49 -17.35 -22.16
C ILE A 84 27.97 -17.68 -22.40
N ASP A 85 28.54 -18.60 -21.63
CA ASP A 85 29.96 -18.99 -21.72
C ASP A 85 30.30 -19.62 -23.07
N ASP A 86 29.38 -20.42 -23.63
CA ASP A 86 29.56 -21.04 -24.95
C ASP A 86 29.66 -20.00 -26.08
N LEU A 87 29.01 -18.84 -25.91
CA LEU A 87 29.12 -17.70 -26.83
C LEU A 87 30.39 -16.87 -26.56
N ASN A 88 31.01 -17.03 -25.39
CA ASN A 88 32.14 -16.24 -24.91
C ASN A 88 33.25 -17.11 -24.33
N PRO A 89 33.81 -18.09 -25.08
CA PRO A 89 34.68 -19.14 -24.52
C PRO A 89 35.95 -18.58 -23.85
N ALA A 90 36.49 -17.46 -24.34
CA ALA A 90 37.65 -16.80 -23.74
C ALA A 90 37.38 -16.18 -22.34
N PHE A 91 36.10 -15.99 -22.01
CA PHE A 91 35.63 -15.35 -20.79
C PHE A 91 34.72 -16.28 -19.96
N ALA A 92 34.73 -17.58 -20.25
CA ALA A 92 33.91 -18.57 -19.54
C ALA A 92 34.09 -18.44 -18.02
N GLY A 93 32.98 -18.32 -17.29
CA GLY A 93 32.96 -18.13 -15.84
C GLY A 93 33.45 -16.76 -15.36
N LYS A 94 33.66 -15.79 -16.25
CA LYS A 94 34.12 -14.42 -15.92
C LYS A 94 33.08 -13.34 -16.23
N LEU A 95 31.87 -13.73 -16.64
CA LEU A 95 30.74 -12.84 -16.94
C LEU A 95 29.60 -12.97 -15.91
N GLY A 96 29.96 -13.34 -14.68
CA GLY A 96 29.01 -13.58 -13.61
C GLY A 96 28.18 -14.84 -13.82
N LYS A 97 26.93 -14.84 -13.35
CA LYS A 97 25.95 -15.91 -13.56
C LYS A 97 25.44 -15.99 -14.99
N GLY A 98 25.68 -14.94 -15.78
CA GLY A 98 25.29 -14.87 -17.18
C GLY A 98 24.46 -13.64 -17.48
N ARG A 99 23.74 -13.69 -18.61
CA ARG A 99 22.90 -12.60 -19.08
C ARG A 99 21.60 -12.55 -18.30
N ILE A 100 21.17 -11.36 -17.91
CA ILE A 100 19.84 -11.11 -17.33
C ILE A 100 18.70 -11.73 -18.17
N ASP A 101 17.62 -12.16 -17.51
CA ASP A 101 16.43 -12.73 -18.16
C ASP A 101 15.15 -12.39 -17.37
N PRO A 102 14.57 -11.20 -17.63
CA PRO A 102 13.41 -10.73 -16.89
C PRO A 102 12.19 -11.64 -16.98
N LEU A 103 12.03 -12.40 -18.07
CA LEU A 103 10.91 -13.31 -18.21
C LEU A 103 11.08 -14.51 -17.27
N SER A 104 12.26 -15.14 -17.28
CA SER A 104 12.57 -16.25 -16.39
C SER A 104 12.52 -15.82 -14.92
N ALA A 105 13.02 -14.63 -14.59
CA ALA A 105 12.94 -14.05 -13.25
C ALA A 105 11.49 -13.96 -12.74
N LEU A 106 10.57 -13.43 -13.55
CA LEU A 106 9.16 -13.30 -13.20
C LEU A 106 8.43 -14.66 -13.13
N GLN A 107 8.78 -15.58 -14.01
CA GLN A 107 8.22 -16.94 -13.98
C GLN A 107 8.66 -17.71 -12.74
N ASN A 108 9.90 -17.52 -12.29
CA ASN A 108 10.42 -18.13 -11.07
C ASN A 108 9.57 -17.71 -9.84
N LEU A 109 9.19 -16.44 -9.74
CA LEU A 109 8.29 -15.93 -8.70
C LEU A 109 6.88 -16.54 -8.77
N SER A 110 6.37 -16.74 -9.99
CA SER A 110 5.01 -17.24 -10.24
C SER A 110 4.76 -18.66 -9.72
N THR A 111 5.83 -19.43 -9.50
CA THR A 111 5.74 -20.79 -8.94
C THR A 111 5.65 -20.81 -7.40
N GLY A 112 5.81 -19.65 -6.72
CA GLY A 112 5.78 -19.54 -5.26
C GLY A 112 4.90 -18.41 -4.67
N SER A 113 4.48 -17.42 -5.47
CA SER A 113 3.71 -16.25 -5.03
C SER A 113 2.70 -15.80 -6.10
N ASN A 114 1.50 -15.34 -5.69
CA ASN A 114 0.59 -14.61 -6.56
C ASN A 114 1.27 -13.32 -7.03
N VAL A 115 1.75 -13.30 -8.28
CA VAL A 115 2.41 -12.14 -8.91
C VAL A 115 1.47 -10.94 -8.90
N ARG A 116 1.89 -9.86 -8.23
CA ARG A 116 1.14 -8.60 -8.18
C ARG A 116 1.62 -7.69 -9.32
N PRO A 117 0.73 -6.96 -10.00
CA PRO A 117 1.17 -5.83 -10.82
C PRO A 117 1.95 -4.83 -9.94
N PRO A 118 2.94 -4.10 -10.47
CA PRO A 118 3.58 -2.99 -9.78
C PRO A 118 2.50 -2.01 -9.30
N ALA A 119 2.16 -2.08 -8.02
CA ALA A 119 1.07 -1.30 -7.45
C ALA A 119 1.50 -0.83 -6.08
N ASP A 120 1.27 0.45 -5.84
CA ASP A 120 1.45 1.06 -4.53
C ASP A 120 0.74 0.21 -3.47
N VAL A 121 1.44 -0.11 -2.39
CA VAL A 121 0.90 -0.93 -1.30
C VAL A 121 0.39 0.01 -0.23
N HIS A 122 -0.89 -0.08 0.10
CA HIS A 122 -1.43 0.56 1.30
C HIS A 122 -2.10 -0.53 2.13
N SER A 123 -1.56 -0.79 3.32
CA SER A 123 -2.14 -1.74 4.26
C SER A 123 -2.26 -1.09 5.63
N GLN A 124 -3.35 -1.34 6.33
CA GLN A 124 -3.59 -0.81 7.67
C GLN A 124 -4.18 -1.90 8.55
N VAL A 125 -3.71 -1.96 9.79
CA VAL A 125 -4.30 -2.79 10.84
C VAL A 125 -4.71 -1.91 12.02
N GLU A 126 -5.92 -2.12 12.50
CA GLU A 126 -6.41 -1.50 13.73
C GLU A 126 -5.88 -2.29 14.94
N LEU A 127 -5.51 -1.57 15.98
CA LEU A 127 -4.92 -2.10 17.19
C LEU A 127 -5.86 -1.85 18.36
N SER A 128 -6.11 -2.88 19.17
CA SER A 128 -6.96 -2.74 20.35
C SER A 128 -6.40 -3.49 21.55
N GLY A 129 -6.51 -2.90 22.74
CA GLY A 129 -6.10 -3.51 23.99
C GLY A 129 -6.61 -2.75 25.21
N GLY A 130 -7.59 -3.32 25.91
CA GLY A 130 -8.28 -2.64 27.00
C GLY A 130 -8.97 -1.36 26.53
N ALA A 131 -8.66 -0.23 27.17
CA ALA A 131 -9.15 1.10 26.77
C ALA A 131 -8.25 1.81 25.74
N ALA A 132 -7.05 1.28 25.50
CA ALA A 132 -6.13 1.79 24.49
C ALA A 132 -6.53 1.28 23.10
N PHE A 133 -6.30 2.11 22.09
CA PHE A 133 -6.50 1.75 20.70
C PHE A 133 -5.46 2.46 19.83
N GLY A 134 -5.30 1.99 18.60
CA GLY A 134 -4.34 2.55 17.67
C GLY A 134 -4.50 1.97 16.28
N LYS A 135 -3.56 2.32 15.41
CA LYS A 135 -3.45 1.77 14.06
C LYS A 135 -1.98 1.64 13.67
N ALA A 136 -1.69 0.69 12.80
CA ALA A 136 -0.41 0.65 12.09
C ALA A 136 -0.66 0.62 10.59
N THR A 137 0.19 1.29 9.82
CA THR A 137 0.02 1.50 8.38
C THR A 137 1.33 1.22 7.66
N ILE A 138 1.25 0.46 6.57
CA ILE A 138 2.31 0.22 5.60
C ILE A 138 1.93 0.98 4.32
N ASN A 139 2.85 1.81 3.84
CA ASN A 139 2.76 2.48 2.54
C ASN A 139 3.98 2.12 1.69
N VAL A 140 3.76 1.70 0.45
CA VAL A 140 4.79 1.62 -0.58
C VAL A 140 4.29 2.40 -1.78
N ALA A 141 5.02 3.40 -2.21
CA ALA A 141 4.70 4.19 -3.40
C ALA A 141 5.95 4.31 -4.27
N GLY A 142 5.93 3.69 -5.46
CA GLY A 142 7.13 3.51 -6.27
C GLY A 142 8.28 2.87 -5.45
N ALA A 143 9.39 3.60 -5.27
CA ALA A 143 10.54 3.16 -4.47
C ALA A 143 10.46 3.57 -2.98
N LYS A 144 9.49 4.41 -2.60
CA LYS A 144 9.32 4.89 -1.22
C LYS A 144 8.62 3.82 -0.39
N GLN A 145 9.16 3.53 0.79
CA GLN A 145 8.60 2.59 1.76
C GLN A 145 8.42 3.29 3.09
N GLU A 146 7.23 3.16 3.70
CA GLU A 146 6.91 3.79 4.97
C GLU A 146 6.11 2.85 5.88
N PHE A 147 6.44 2.89 7.17
CA PHE A 147 5.71 2.23 8.23
C PHE A 147 5.39 3.23 9.32
N THR A 148 4.10 3.36 9.66
CA THR A 148 3.61 4.25 10.72
C THR A 148 2.87 3.45 11.78
N PHE A 149 3.06 3.79 13.04
CA PHE A 149 2.33 3.22 14.17
C PHE A 149 1.80 4.37 15.03
N GLU A 150 0.50 4.40 15.30
CA GLU A 150 -0.16 5.41 16.13
C GLU A 150 -0.97 4.72 17.23
N ALA A 151 -0.85 5.21 18.46
CA ALA A 151 -1.57 4.69 19.60
C ALA A 151 -2.11 5.83 20.47
N TYR A 152 -3.27 5.61 21.07
CA TYR A 152 -4.04 6.59 21.83
C TYR A 152 -4.58 5.99 23.13
N ARG A 153 -5.00 6.87 24.05
CA ARG A 153 -5.49 6.52 25.40
C ARG A 153 -4.45 5.76 26.24
N LEU A 154 -3.17 6.04 25.99
CA LEU A 154 -2.05 5.46 26.73
C LEU A 154 -1.87 6.14 28.09
N ASN A 155 -1.33 5.42 29.07
CA ASN A 155 -0.90 5.99 30.33
C ASN A 155 0.33 6.89 30.11
N VAL A 156 0.20 8.19 30.42
CA VAL A 156 1.24 9.21 30.24
C VAL A 156 2.44 9.08 31.18
N ARG A 157 2.32 8.29 32.26
CA ARG A 157 3.41 8.04 33.21
C ARG A 157 4.22 6.78 32.88
N ALA A 158 3.82 6.03 31.86
CA ALA A 158 4.52 4.84 31.42
C ALA A 158 5.37 5.13 30.18
N THR A 159 6.40 4.32 29.97
CA THR A 159 7.17 4.26 28.73
C THR A 159 6.82 2.99 27.96
N TYR A 160 7.03 3.04 26.64
CA TYR A 160 6.60 2.01 25.72
C TYR A 160 7.72 1.59 24.76
N LYS A 161 7.58 0.35 24.29
CA LYS A 161 8.41 -0.28 23.26
C LYS A 161 7.54 -0.64 22.06
N LEU A 162 8.02 -0.36 20.87
CA LEU A 162 7.46 -0.85 19.62
C LEU A 162 8.23 -2.11 19.20
N ILE A 163 7.50 -3.21 19.08
CA ILE A 163 8.01 -4.49 18.60
C ILE A 163 7.38 -4.77 17.23
N VAL A 164 8.20 -5.16 16.25
CA VAL A 164 7.75 -5.55 14.91
C VAL A 164 8.32 -6.92 14.59
N ASP A 165 7.44 -7.88 14.30
CA ASP A 165 7.80 -9.29 14.07
C ASP A 165 8.73 -9.88 15.15
N GLY A 166 8.49 -9.52 16.40
CA GLY A 166 9.29 -9.95 17.56
C GLY A 166 10.58 -9.16 17.80
N ASN A 167 10.95 -8.23 16.92
CA ASN A 167 12.15 -7.41 17.04
C ASN A 167 11.85 -6.03 17.63
N LEU A 168 12.72 -5.55 18.51
CA LEU A 168 12.61 -4.21 19.09
C LEU A 168 12.98 -3.15 18.04
N VAL A 169 12.03 -2.28 17.71
CA VAL A 169 12.22 -1.20 16.72
C VAL A 169 12.38 0.16 17.38
N ALA A 170 11.63 0.43 18.45
CA ALA A 170 11.75 1.65 19.23
C ALA A 170 11.50 1.36 20.71
N SER A 171 12.14 2.12 21.60
CA SER A 171 12.02 1.94 23.05
C SER A 171 12.00 3.29 23.77
N ASN A 172 11.66 3.27 25.07
CA ASN A 172 11.61 4.45 25.94
C ASN A 172 10.72 5.59 25.43
N ALA A 173 9.70 5.26 24.64
CA ALA A 173 8.75 6.25 24.13
C ALA A 173 7.73 6.59 25.22
N SER A 174 7.53 7.88 25.48
CA SER A 174 6.53 8.36 26.44
C SER A 174 5.30 8.89 25.71
N ALA A 175 4.11 8.63 26.25
CA ALA A 175 2.89 9.12 25.65
C ALA A 175 2.70 10.62 25.94
N SER A 176 2.63 11.44 24.88
CA SER A 176 2.26 12.86 24.96
C SER A 176 0.75 12.98 24.88
N LEU A 177 0.12 13.54 25.93
CA LEU A 177 -1.34 13.65 26.04
C LEU A 177 -2.09 12.31 25.81
N GLY A 178 -1.44 11.20 26.18
CA GLY A 178 -1.97 9.84 26.01
C GLY A 178 -1.83 9.28 24.60
N SER A 179 -0.99 9.88 23.74
CA SER A 179 -0.74 9.43 22.38
C SER A 179 0.75 9.22 22.08
N ILE A 180 1.05 8.27 21.20
CA ILE A 180 2.38 8.00 20.64
C ILE A 180 2.26 7.80 19.14
N LYS A 181 3.26 8.29 18.39
CA LYS A 181 3.42 8.01 16.97
C LYS A 181 4.87 7.61 16.68
N PHE A 182 5.03 6.53 15.93
CA PHE A 182 6.29 6.15 15.29
C PHE A 182 6.10 6.22 13.78
N ALA A 183 7.11 6.73 13.07
CA ALA A 183 7.10 6.80 11.62
C ALA A 183 8.51 6.49 11.11
N PHE A 184 8.59 5.52 10.20
CA PHE A 184 9.83 5.07 9.56
C PHE A 184 9.63 5.16 8.07
N SER A 185 10.63 5.68 7.36
CA SER A 185 10.56 5.82 5.91
C SER A 185 11.95 5.73 5.31
N ASN A 186 12.05 5.10 4.14
CA ASN A 186 13.31 5.05 3.42
C ASN A 186 13.70 6.39 2.77
N ALA A 187 12.85 7.43 2.88
CA ALA A 187 13.12 8.77 2.39
C ALA A 187 14.14 9.54 3.23
N GLN A 188 14.32 9.20 4.51
CA GLN A 188 15.29 9.83 5.41
C GLN A 188 16.59 9.01 5.58
N GLY A 189 16.70 7.88 4.89
CA GLY A 189 17.80 6.93 4.98
C GLY A 189 17.30 5.49 4.79
N PRO A 190 18.17 4.52 4.49
CA PRO A 190 17.73 3.15 4.27
C PRO A 190 17.04 2.58 5.51
N LEU A 191 15.92 1.89 5.29
CA LEU A 191 15.30 1.08 6.34
C LEU A 191 16.18 -0.16 6.60
N THR A 192 16.25 -0.58 7.85
CA THR A 192 16.93 -1.80 8.29
C THR A 192 15.91 -2.86 8.70
N GLU A 193 16.32 -4.12 8.77
CA GLU A 193 15.53 -5.18 9.39
C GLU A 193 15.11 -4.78 10.82
N PRO A 194 13.85 -5.05 11.26
CA PRO A 194 12.80 -5.82 10.57
C PRO A 194 11.94 -5.01 9.58
N LEU A 195 12.23 -3.71 9.37
CA LEU A 195 11.36 -2.79 8.63
C LEU A 195 11.64 -2.78 7.12
N ASN A 196 12.63 -3.51 6.62
CA ASN A 196 12.99 -3.50 5.20
C ASN A 196 12.88 -4.89 4.58
N PRO A 197 11.98 -5.11 3.59
CA PRO A 197 10.93 -4.20 3.16
C PRO A 197 9.74 -4.15 4.14
N VAL A 198 9.05 -2.99 4.22
CA VAL A 198 7.91 -2.78 5.15
C VAL A 198 6.74 -3.70 4.86
N THR A 199 6.65 -4.21 3.64
CA THR A 199 5.64 -5.17 3.16
C THR A 199 5.76 -6.55 3.80
N ARG A 200 6.90 -6.86 4.45
CA ARG A 200 7.10 -8.12 5.17
C ARG A 200 6.64 -8.07 6.61
N ILE A 201 6.30 -6.88 7.12
CA ILE A 201 5.80 -6.70 8.47
C ILE A 201 4.50 -7.49 8.63
N ARG A 202 4.50 -8.48 9.53
CA ARG A 202 3.31 -9.31 9.79
C ARG A 202 2.60 -8.90 11.05
N ARG A 203 3.37 -8.56 12.09
CA ARG A 203 2.85 -8.33 13.42
C ARG A 203 3.52 -7.12 14.05
N VAL A 204 2.70 -6.30 14.69
CA VAL A 204 3.14 -5.12 15.42
C VAL A 204 2.58 -5.17 16.83
N GLU A 205 3.42 -4.83 17.80
CA GLU A 205 3.03 -4.79 19.21
C GLU A 205 3.55 -3.51 19.87
N LEU A 206 2.72 -2.93 20.72
CA LEU A 206 3.16 -1.96 21.71
C LEU A 206 3.19 -2.64 23.07
N ARG A 207 4.35 -2.61 23.72
CA ARG A 207 4.54 -3.12 25.07
C ARG A 207 4.93 -2.00 26.02
N ASP A 208 4.55 -2.11 27.28
CA ASP A 208 4.99 -1.15 28.30
C ASP A 208 6.39 -1.47 28.85
N SER A 209 6.87 -0.67 29.79
CA SER A 209 8.18 -0.84 30.43
C SER A 209 8.35 -2.15 31.20
N LEU A 210 7.25 -2.81 31.58
CA LEU A 210 7.22 -4.12 32.23
C LEU A 210 7.03 -5.25 31.22
N ASP A 211 7.16 -4.95 29.92
CA ASP A 211 7.03 -5.87 28.81
C ASP A 211 5.62 -6.47 28.61
N ARG A 212 4.62 -5.85 29.25
CA ARG A 212 3.22 -6.24 29.12
C ARG A 212 2.68 -5.75 27.79
N LEU A 213 1.92 -6.59 27.11
CA LEU A 213 1.26 -6.24 25.87
C LEU A 213 0.19 -5.17 26.12
N VAL A 214 0.27 -4.07 25.38
CA VAL A 214 -0.68 -2.95 25.43
C VAL A 214 -1.56 -2.96 24.20
N LEU A 215 -0.96 -3.05 23.01
CA LEU A 215 -1.65 -3.11 21.73
C LEU A 215 -0.98 -4.15 20.84
N GLN A 216 -1.77 -4.82 20.01
CA GLN A 216 -1.25 -5.67 18.94
C GLN A 216 -2.11 -5.53 17.69
N GLY A 217 -1.51 -5.84 16.54
CA GLY A 217 -2.20 -6.03 15.28
C GLY A 217 -1.39 -6.93 14.37
N ASP A 218 -2.10 -7.76 13.62
CA ASP A 218 -1.51 -8.60 12.59
C ASP A 218 -1.98 -8.06 11.23
N PHE A 219 -1.04 -7.73 10.35
CA PHE A 219 -1.36 -7.41 8.96
C PHE A 219 -1.81 -8.69 8.26
N ASP A 220 -2.97 -8.62 7.61
CA ASP A 220 -3.45 -9.73 6.78
C ASP A 220 -2.62 -9.78 5.48
N VAL A 221 -1.79 -10.81 5.37
CA VAL A 221 -0.83 -10.99 4.28
C VAL A 221 -1.46 -11.67 3.05
N ASP A 222 -2.68 -12.19 3.18
CA ASP A 222 -3.39 -12.97 2.17
C ASP A 222 -4.77 -12.39 1.79
N ALA A 223 -5.27 -11.37 2.51
CA ALA A 223 -6.46 -10.62 2.11
C ALA A 223 -6.19 -9.78 0.84
N VAL A 224 -6.34 -10.46 -0.29
CA VAL A 224 -6.47 -9.90 -1.62
C VAL A 224 -7.55 -8.82 -1.61
N ASN A 225 -7.13 -7.57 -1.58
CA ASN A 225 -7.92 -6.48 -2.13
C ASN A 225 -6.98 -5.60 -2.95
N ALA A 226 -6.94 -5.86 -4.26
CA ALA A 226 -6.38 -4.90 -5.20
C ALA A 226 -7.19 -3.60 -5.06
N PHE A 227 -6.65 -2.63 -4.32
CA PHE A 227 -7.27 -1.33 -4.17
C PHE A 227 -6.89 -0.45 -5.36
N PRO A 228 -7.83 -0.06 -6.23
CA PRO A 228 -7.55 0.89 -7.30
C PRO A 228 -7.08 2.25 -6.73
N ARG A 229 -6.09 2.88 -7.40
CA ARG A 229 -5.48 4.18 -7.03
C ARG A 229 -6.50 5.29 -6.74
N ALA A 230 -7.64 5.23 -7.42
CA ALA A 230 -8.82 5.98 -7.07
C ALA A 230 -10.04 5.10 -7.37
N PHE A 231 -11.05 5.13 -6.51
CA PHE A 231 -12.37 4.63 -6.89
C PHE A 231 -13.45 5.54 -6.36
N GLU A 232 -14.55 5.55 -7.11
CA GLU A 232 -15.79 6.17 -6.73
C GLU A 232 -16.91 5.18 -7.02
N LYS A 233 -17.80 4.98 -6.05
CA LYS A 233 -19.05 4.27 -6.26
C LYS A 233 -20.19 5.09 -5.72
N GLU A 234 -21.33 4.94 -6.36
CA GLU A 234 -22.54 5.65 -6.03
C GLU A 234 -23.68 4.65 -5.79
N ALA A 235 -24.47 4.91 -4.77
CA ALA A 235 -25.74 4.27 -4.53
C ALA A 235 -26.84 5.32 -4.64
N ARG A 236 -27.84 5.04 -5.49
CA ARG A 236 -29.09 5.79 -5.48
C ARG A 236 -29.92 5.35 -4.27
N LEU A 237 -30.41 6.31 -3.49
CA LEU A 237 -31.29 6.05 -2.37
C LEU A 237 -32.74 6.24 -2.85
N ALA A 238 -33.49 5.14 -2.89
CA ALA A 238 -34.88 5.13 -3.28
C ALA A 238 -35.77 5.27 -2.05
N SER A 239 -36.92 5.95 -2.23
CA SER A 239 -37.92 6.06 -1.17
C SER A 239 -38.56 4.73 -0.83
N THR A 240 -38.88 4.58 0.45
CA THR A 240 -39.59 3.44 1.00
C THR A 240 -40.90 3.90 1.64
N GLY A 241 -41.99 3.17 1.38
CA GLY A 241 -43.30 3.48 1.96
C GLY A 241 -43.92 4.80 1.48
N ASP A 242 -44.34 5.63 2.42
CA ASP A 242 -45.16 6.83 2.16
C ASP A 242 -44.37 8.05 1.65
N PHE A 243 -43.03 7.98 1.67
CA PHE A 243 -42.15 9.08 1.27
C PHE A 243 -41.88 9.11 -0.23
N LYS A 244 -42.91 8.94 -1.06
CA LYS A 244 -42.76 8.73 -2.51
C LYS A 244 -42.00 9.84 -3.25
N GLN A 245 -42.03 11.08 -2.74
CA GLN A 245 -41.26 12.20 -3.28
C GLN A 245 -39.81 12.29 -2.79
N ALA A 246 -39.43 11.51 -1.78
CA ALA A 246 -38.08 11.56 -1.24
C ALA A 246 -37.10 10.80 -2.14
N GLY A 247 -35.88 11.29 -2.21
CA GLY A 247 -34.80 10.66 -2.95
C GLY A 247 -33.46 11.01 -2.35
N GLY A 248 -32.42 10.30 -2.77
CA GLY A 248 -31.08 10.64 -2.36
C GLY A 248 -30.01 9.90 -3.11
N ARG A 249 -28.79 10.16 -2.68
CA ARG A 249 -27.56 9.61 -3.23
C ARG A 249 -26.57 9.43 -2.10
N ALA A 250 -25.84 8.31 -2.15
CA ALA A 250 -24.66 8.11 -1.35
C ALA A 250 -23.48 7.83 -2.27
N THR A 251 -22.32 8.40 -1.96
CA THR A 251 -21.08 8.24 -2.73
C THR A 251 -19.98 7.82 -1.77
N ILE A 252 -19.31 6.71 -2.09
CA ILE A 252 -18.08 6.30 -1.44
C ILE A 252 -16.93 6.61 -2.39
N ARG A 253 -15.88 7.21 -1.87
CA ARG A 253 -14.69 7.57 -2.64
C ARG A 253 -13.46 7.16 -1.87
N ALA A 254 -12.45 6.69 -2.58
CA ALA A 254 -11.11 6.74 -2.07
C ALA A 254 -10.21 7.39 -3.10
N GLU A 255 -9.52 8.44 -2.67
CA GLU A 255 -8.64 9.26 -3.49
C GLU A 255 -7.24 9.28 -2.86
N SER A 256 -6.21 9.09 -3.68
CA SER A 256 -4.85 9.47 -3.29
C SER A 256 -4.74 10.99 -3.34
N ILE A 257 -4.51 11.61 -2.19
CA ILE A 257 -4.28 13.05 -2.05
C ILE A 257 -2.82 13.38 -2.31
N ARG A 258 -1.95 12.48 -1.85
CA ARG A 258 -0.51 12.45 -2.06
C ARG A 258 -0.10 10.99 -2.24
N GLU A 259 1.13 10.75 -2.70
CA GLU A 259 1.67 9.39 -2.86
C GLU A 259 1.58 8.55 -1.57
N ASP A 260 1.53 9.20 -0.39
CA ASP A 260 1.53 8.60 0.95
C ASP A 260 0.23 8.77 1.74
N LEU A 261 -0.75 9.50 1.19
CA LEU A 261 -1.96 9.89 1.91
C LEU A 261 -3.20 9.59 1.08
N ARG A 262 -3.95 8.58 1.51
CA ARG A 262 -5.25 8.22 0.97
C ARG A 262 -6.36 8.80 1.85
N ARG A 263 -7.31 9.50 1.22
CA ARG A 263 -8.55 9.89 1.87
C ARG A 263 -9.66 8.98 1.40
N GLU A 264 -10.38 8.43 2.37
CA GLU A 264 -11.65 7.76 2.12
C GLU A 264 -12.77 8.70 2.53
N SER A 265 -13.80 8.79 1.69
CA SER A 265 -14.91 9.69 1.90
C SER A 265 -16.24 8.95 1.73
N LEU A 266 -17.19 9.24 2.61
CA LEU A 266 -18.60 8.86 2.48
C LEU A 266 -19.43 10.13 2.45
N ILE A 267 -20.08 10.39 1.32
CA ILE A 267 -20.94 11.55 1.11
C ILE A 267 -22.37 11.06 0.94
N ILE A 268 -23.31 11.68 1.64
CA ILE A 268 -24.71 11.28 1.65
C ILE A 268 -25.54 12.54 1.50
N SER A 269 -26.49 12.52 0.56
CA SER A 269 -27.45 13.60 0.37
C SER A 269 -28.83 13.01 0.19
N ALA A 270 -29.81 13.54 0.91
CA ALA A 270 -31.21 13.15 0.79
C ALA A 270 -32.10 14.39 0.77
N GLU A 271 -33.14 14.33 -0.04
CA GLU A 271 -34.08 15.42 -0.32
C GLU A 271 -35.52 14.91 -0.35
N GLY A 272 -36.49 15.82 -0.31
CA GLY A 272 -37.91 15.47 -0.23
C GLY A 272 -38.33 14.87 1.11
N LEU A 273 -37.51 15.06 2.15
CA LEU A 273 -37.81 14.68 3.52
C LEU A 273 -38.77 15.68 4.18
N ILE A 274 -39.35 15.31 5.32
CA ILE A 274 -40.19 16.23 6.10
C ILE A 274 -39.26 17.23 6.80
N SER A 275 -39.55 18.53 6.65
CA SER A 275 -38.74 19.59 7.26
C SER A 275 -38.81 19.54 8.79
N ASP A 276 -37.70 19.90 9.42
CA ASP A 276 -37.50 20.03 10.87
C ASP A 276 -37.72 18.74 11.65
N VAL A 277 -37.61 17.60 10.96
CA VAL A 277 -37.60 16.25 11.54
C VAL A 277 -36.16 15.71 11.58
N ASN A 278 -35.85 14.96 12.64
CA ASN A 278 -34.57 14.27 12.77
C ASN A 278 -34.58 12.93 12.03
N TYR A 279 -33.50 12.66 11.32
CA TYR A 279 -33.28 11.44 10.58
C TYR A 279 -31.96 10.80 11.00
N ARG A 280 -31.94 9.47 11.12
CA ARG A 280 -30.73 8.68 11.36
C ARG A 280 -30.14 8.25 10.03
N VAL A 281 -28.85 8.46 9.86
CA VAL A 281 -28.06 7.84 8.79
C VAL A 281 -27.56 6.50 9.31
N VAL A 282 -27.92 5.41 8.65
CA VAL A 282 -27.54 4.05 9.02
C VAL A 282 -26.77 3.42 7.87
N VAL A 283 -25.57 2.94 8.14
CA VAL A 283 -24.67 2.34 7.14
C VAL A 283 -24.32 0.94 7.61
N ASP A 284 -24.66 -0.08 6.81
CA ASP A 284 -24.51 -1.49 7.16
C ASP A 284 -25.01 -1.84 8.57
N GLY A 285 -26.12 -1.23 8.98
CA GLY A 285 -26.75 -1.43 10.30
C GLY A 285 -26.19 -0.57 11.44
N VAL A 286 -25.14 0.21 11.20
CA VAL A 286 -24.55 1.12 12.18
C VAL A 286 -25.12 2.53 12.02
N ILE A 287 -25.70 3.10 13.09
CA ILE A 287 -26.11 4.50 13.10
C ILE A 287 -24.85 5.37 13.15
N VAL A 288 -24.63 6.16 12.11
CA VAL A 288 -23.41 6.98 11.98
C VAL A 288 -23.63 8.45 12.27
N GLU A 289 -24.86 8.94 12.09
CA GLU A 289 -25.21 10.33 12.40
C GLU A 289 -26.72 10.50 12.56
N ILE A 290 -27.11 11.54 13.30
CA ILE A 290 -28.49 12.00 13.38
C ILE A 290 -28.54 13.45 12.91
N LEU A 291 -29.31 13.72 11.85
CA LEU A 291 -29.40 15.01 11.19
C LEU A 291 -30.82 15.55 11.22
N THR A 292 -31.00 16.85 11.45
CA THR A 292 -32.29 17.52 11.24
C THR A 292 -32.43 17.91 9.78
N ALA A 293 -33.50 17.46 9.11
CA ALA A 293 -33.80 17.88 7.75
C ALA A 293 -34.19 19.36 7.73
N ARG A 294 -33.40 20.20 7.06
CA ARG A 294 -33.71 21.62 6.88
C ARG A 294 -34.25 21.81 5.48
N PHE A 295 -35.47 22.36 5.35
CA PHE A 295 -36.16 22.49 4.05
C PHE A 295 -36.30 21.14 3.31
N GLY A 296 -36.48 20.06 4.08
CA GLY A 296 -36.59 18.70 3.54
C GLY A 296 -35.28 18.11 2.99
N PHE A 297 -34.14 18.72 3.32
CA PHE A 297 -32.82 18.27 2.88
C PHE A 297 -31.92 17.88 4.05
N VAL A 298 -31.14 16.82 3.87
CA VAL A 298 -30.03 16.44 4.76
C VAL A 298 -28.78 16.11 3.93
N ARG A 299 -27.61 16.42 4.50
CA ARG A 299 -26.33 16.02 3.95
C ARG A 299 -25.39 15.60 5.07
N ALA A 300 -24.74 14.46 4.89
CA ALA A 300 -23.62 14.01 5.70
C ALA A 300 -22.36 13.91 4.82
N HIS A 301 -21.22 14.24 5.39
CA HIS A 301 -19.92 14.04 4.74
C HIS A 301 -18.92 13.57 5.77
N PHE A 302 -18.36 12.39 5.55
CA PHE A 302 -17.33 11.79 6.38
C PHE A 302 -16.03 11.63 5.60
N THR A 303 -14.90 11.81 6.26
CA THR A 303 -13.57 11.62 5.70
C THR A 303 -12.65 10.86 6.66
N SER A 304 -11.75 10.03 6.13
CA SER A 304 -10.83 9.23 6.96
C SER A 304 -9.85 10.10 7.77
N ASP A 305 -9.57 11.31 7.30
CA ASP A 305 -8.65 12.30 7.86
C ASP A 305 -9.34 13.50 8.54
N GLY A 306 -10.68 13.59 8.48
CA GLY A 306 -11.46 14.70 9.08
C GLY A 306 -11.27 16.06 8.38
N SER A 307 -10.68 16.08 7.19
CA SER A 307 -10.22 17.31 6.52
C SER A 307 -11.32 18.15 5.87
N SER A 308 -12.39 17.51 5.39
CA SER A 308 -13.48 18.15 4.64
C SER A 308 -14.87 17.68 5.06
N GLY A 309 -14.94 16.90 6.14
CA GLY A 309 -16.16 16.36 6.73
C GLY A 309 -15.90 15.83 8.14
N GLN A 310 -16.91 15.22 8.75
CA GLN A 310 -16.75 14.53 10.03
C GLN A 310 -15.78 13.35 9.90
N LEU A 311 -15.20 12.90 11.02
CA LEU A 311 -14.31 11.75 10.99
C LEU A 311 -15.12 10.50 10.64
N LEU A 312 -14.70 9.77 9.60
CA LEU A 312 -15.35 8.54 9.18
C LEU A 312 -15.24 7.48 10.30
N PRO A 313 -16.36 6.91 10.78
CA PRO A 313 -16.33 5.90 11.84
C PRO A 313 -15.47 4.69 11.46
N LEU A 314 -14.70 4.16 12.41
CA LEU A 314 -13.81 3.01 12.19
C LEU A 314 -14.54 1.77 11.61
N PRO A 315 -15.76 1.40 12.04
CA PRO A 315 -16.46 0.23 11.48
C PRO A 315 -16.81 0.37 9.99
N LEU A 316 -16.80 1.59 9.45
CA LEU A 316 -17.06 1.86 8.04
C LEU A 316 -15.80 1.95 7.19
N ARG A 317 -14.63 1.65 7.77
CA ARG A 317 -13.34 1.64 7.08
C ARG A 317 -12.94 0.19 6.75
N PRO A 318 -12.54 -0.09 5.50
CA PRO A 318 -12.48 0.84 4.39
C PRO A 318 -13.87 1.08 3.73
N VAL A 319 -14.12 2.27 3.19
CA VAL A 319 -15.44 2.67 2.64
C VAL A 319 -15.93 1.80 1.47
N LEU A 320 -15.02 1.12 0.78
CA LEU A 320 -15.34 0.14 -0.28
C LEU A 320 -16.10 -1.10 0.20
N ASN A 321 -16.05 -1.40 1.49
CA ASN A 321 -16.78 -2.52 2.07
C ASN A 321 -18.23 -2.16 2.39
N ILE A 322 -18.59 -0.87 2.29
CA ILE A 322 -19.94 -0.40 2.56
C ILE A 322 -20.89 -0.98 1.52
N LYS A 323 -21.90 -1.71 1.98
CA LYS A 323 -22.87 -2.39 1.10
C LYS A 323 -24.16 -1.62 0.98
N ARG A 324 -24.65 -1.09 2.08
CA ARG A 324 -26.00 -0.55 2.19
C ARG A 324 -26.04 0.70 3.04
N LEU A 325 -26.91 1.61 2.63
CA LEU A 325 -27.20 2.83 3.35
C LEU A 325 -28.70 3.04 3.48
N GLU A 326 -29.11 3.51 4.64
CA GLU A 326 -30.48 3.85 4.99
C GLU A 326 -30.56 5.23 5.64
N VAL A 327 -31.65 5.93 5.36
CA VAL A 327 -32.08 7.12 6.10
C VAL A 327 -33.37 6.75 6.81
N GLN A 328 -33.39 6.81 8.14
CA GLN A 328 -34.53 6.41 8.96
C GLN A 328 -35.10 7.61 9.73
N ASP A 329 -36.42 7.70 9.90
CA ASP A 329 -37.02 8.69 10.82
C ASP A 329 -36.51 8.38 12.24
N ALA A 330 -35.92 9.38 12.91
CA ALA A 330 -35.23 9.15 14.17
C ALA A 330 -36.17 8.82 15.34
N ARG A 331 -37.47 9.10 15.22
CA ARG A 331 -38.49 8.81 16.23
C ARG A 331 -39.05 7.40 16.06
N THR A 332 -39.38 7.02 14.84
CA THR A 332 -40.06 5.75 14.56
C THR A 332 -39.09 4.61 14.19
N GLY A 333 -37.87 4.94 13.75
CA GLY A 333 -36.92 3.98 13.18
C GLY A 333 -37.31 3.47 11.80
N GLN A 334 -38.39 4.01 11.21
CA GLN A 334 -38.85 3.61 9.89
C GLN A 334 -37.84 4.07 8.83
N THR A 335 -37.38 3.14 8.00
CA THR A 335 -36.59 3.46 6.82
C THR A 335 -37.42 4.29 5.84
N VAL A 336 -36.85 5.42 5.43
CA VAL A 336 -37.44 6.43 4.55
C VAL A 336 -36.78 6.41 3.18
N LEU A 337 -35.46 6.24 3.17
CA LEU A 337 -34.67 6.01 1.97
C LEU A 337 -33.75 4.81 2.20
N ALA A 338 -33.53 4.01 1.17
CA ALA A 338 -32.54 2.94 1.18
C ALA A 338 -31.86 2.79 -0.18
N GLY A 339 -30.60 2.38 -0.17
CA GLY A 339 -29.87 2.04 -1.38
C GLY A 339 -28.71 1.09 -1.10
N ASN A 340 -28.35 0.31 -2.10
CA ASN A 340 -27.19 -0.57 -2.07
C ASN A 340 -26.12 -0.03 -3.02
N PHE A 341 -24.86 -0.11 -2.60
CA PHE A 341 -23.74 0.12 -3.50
C PHE A 341 -23.58 -1.09 -4.44
N PRO A 342 -23.17 -0.88 -5.70
CA PRO A 342 -22.86 -1.98 -6.59
C PRO A 342 -21.72 -2.82 -6.00
N LEU A 343 -21.84 -4.15 -6.11
CA LEU A 343 -20.80 -5.09 -5.68
C LEU A 343 -19.46 -4.76 -6.36
N ASN A 344 -18.33 -5.04 -5.69
CA ASN A 344 -17.03 -5.00 -6.35
C ASN A 344 -17.06 -6.05 -7.47
N ALA A 345 -16.68 -5.67 -8.70
CA ALA A 345 -16.41 -6.67 -9.73
C ALA A 345 -15.25 -7.53 -9.19
N MET A 346 -15.49 -8.83 -9.05
CA MET A 346 -14.44 -9.81 -8.73
C MET A 346 -13.44 -9.87 -9.87
#